data_AF-A0A399X302-F1
#
_entry.id   AF-A0A399X302-F1
#
_cell.length_a   1.000
_cell.length_b   1.000
_cell.length_c   1.000
_cell.angle_alpha   90.00
_cell.angle_beta   90.00
_cell.angle_gamma   90.00
#
_symmetry.space_group_name_H-M   'P 1'
#
loop_
_entity.id
_entity.type
_entity.pdbx_description
1 polymer ?
#
loop_
_entity_poly.entity_id
_entity_poly.type
_entity_poly.pdbx_seq_one_letter_code
_entity_poly.pdbx_strand_id
1 'polypeptide(L)'
;MVWLHTLPAFLLWLAYAWAIRRRMYGSRWLRSWPRGARTAASIGAVLLSLAVLAVGWQILASQEWVRPEGLSPGGLAVITLMGLAFVHLQMLATALTLSLVTNAETGLPAAASNHGTIESRKEGGA
;
A
#
# COMPACT_ATOMS: atom_id res chain seq x y z
N MET A 1 25.34 21.49 2.90
CA MET A 1 25.82 20.09 2.99
C MET A 1 24.71 19.08 3.28
N VAL A 2 23.63 19.43 4.00
CA VAL A 2 22.48 18.53 4.27
C VAL A 2 21.88 17.88 3.01
N TRP A 3 21.82 18.62 1.89
CA TRP A 3 21.30 18.14 0.61
C TRP A 3 22.06 16.94 -0.01
N LEU A 4 23.35 16.77 0.31
CA LEU A 4 24.15 15.67 -0.24
C LEU A 4 23.80 14.31 0.39
N HIS A 5 23.28 14.31 1.62
CA HIS A 5 22.93 13.07 2.33
C HIS A 5 21.44 12.71 2.23
N THR A 6 20.56 13.70 2.04
CA THR A 6 19.12 13.46 1.87
C THR A 6 18.78 12.89 0.49
N LEU A 7 19.51 13.30 -0.56
CA LEU A 7 19.30 12.79 -1.91
C LEU A 7 19.48 11.26 -2.04
N PRO A 8 20.59 10.65 -1.58
CA PRO A 8 20.75 9.20 -1.66
C PRO A 8 19.73 8.44 -0.80
N ALA A 9 19.35 8.96 0.37
CA ALA A 9 18.31 8.35 1.21
C ALA A 9 16.94 8.38 0.49
N PHE A 10 16.61 9.50 -0.15
CA PHE A 10 15.39 9.64 -0.94
C PHE A 10 15.37 8.70 -2.16
N LEU A 11 16.48 8.59 -2.88
CA LEU A 11 16.62 7.65 -4.01
C LEU A 11 16.49 6.20 -3.55
N LEU A 12 17.07 5.86 -2.38
CA LEU A 12 16.92 4.54 -1.78
C LEU A 12 15.46 4.22 -1.47
N TRP A 13 14.71 5.17 -0.89
CA TRP A 13 13.29 5.02 -0.65
C TRP A 13 12.51 4.83 -1.95
N LEU A 14 12.81 5.62 -2.99
CA LEU A 14 12.13 5.53 -4.27
C LEU A 14 12.40 4.18 -4.96
N ALA A 15 13.65 3.73 -4.97
CA ALA A 15 14.04 2.44 -5.51
C ALA A 15 13.36 1.28 -4.77
N TYR A 16 13.33 1.35 -3.44
CA TYR A 16 12.66 0.36 -2.59
C TYR A 16 11.14 0.31 -2.82
N ALA A 17 10.49 1.48 -2.85
CA ALA A 17 9.07 1.62 -3.14
C ALA A 17 8.73 1.00 -4.50
N TRP A 18 9.55 1.26 -5.52
CA TRP A 18 9.38 0.71 -6.85
C TRP A 18 9.57 -0.81 -6.91
N ALA A 19 10.59 -1.33 -6.20
CA ALA A 19 10.85 -2.77 -6.11
C ALA A 19 9.68 -3.52 -5.43
N ILE A 20 9.16 -2.99 -4.32
CA ILE A 20 7.98 -3.54 -3.64
C ILE A 20 6.74 -3.47 -4.51
N ARG A 21 6.52 -2.33 -5.18
CA ARG A 21 5.40 -2.14 -6.08
C ARG A 21 5.36 -3.27 -7.11
N ARG A 22 6.48 -3.52 -7.80
CA ARG A 22 6.60 -4.61 -8.78
C ARG A 22 6.29 -5.98 -8.18
N ARG A 23 6.77 -6.26 -6.96
CA ARG A 23 6.54 -7.55 -6.28
C ARG A 23 5.08 -7.74 -5.84
N MET A 24 4.41 -6.69 -5.38
CA MET A 24 3.05 -6.77 -4.84
C MET A 24 1.99 -6.96 -5.92
N TYR A 25 2.11 -6.31 -7.09
CA TYR A 25 1.13 -6.47 -8.18
C TYR A 25 1.03 -7.90 -8.73
N GLY A 26 2.09 -8.71 -8.62
CA GLY A 26 2.10 -10.11 -9.04
C GLY A 26 1.63 -11.12 -7.97
N SER A 27 1.41 -10.68 -6.73
CA SER A 27 1.20 -11.58 -5.61
C SER A 27 -0.21 -12.19 -5.62
N ARG A 28 -0.32 -13.45 -6.06
CA ARG A 28 -1.55 -14.26 -5.96
C ARG A 28 -2.01 -14.45 -4.50
N TRP A 29 -1.09 -14.32 -3.55
CA TRP A 29 -1.36 -14.52 -2.13
C TRP A 29 -2.34 -13.50 -1.54
N LEU A 30 -2.32 -12.25 -2.03
CA LEU A 30 -3.28 -11.23 -1.58
C LEU A 30 -4.74 -11.56 -1.99
N ARG A 31 -4.93 -12.34 -3.05
CA ARG A 31 -6.27 -12.73 -3.53
C ARG A 31 -6.90 -13.85 -2.71
N SER A 32 -6.12 -14.70 -2.07
CA SER A 32 -6.65 -15.83 -1.28
C SER A 32 -7.22 -15.40 0.07
N TRP A 33 -6.95 -14.17 0.52
CA TRP A 33 -7.43 -13.69 1.82
C TRP A 33 -8.92 -13.34 1.76
N PRO A 34 -9.71 -13.61 2.81
CA PRO A 34 -11.10 -13.17 2.88
C PRO A 34 -11.19 -11.63 2.93
N ARG A 35 -12.30 -11.06 2.41
CA ARG A 35 -12.51 -9.60 2.33
C ARG A 35 -12.33 -8.91 3.69
N GLY A 36 -12.93 -9.47 4.75
CA GLY A 36 -12.82 -8.92 6.12
C GLY A 36 -11.39 -8.87 6.64
N ALA A 37 -10.58 -9.91 6.41
CA ALA A 37 -9.18 -9.94 6.80
C ALA A 37 -8.34 -8.91 6.03
N ARG A 38 -8.62 -8.70 4.75
CA ARG A 38 -7.93 -7.66 3.94
C ARG A 38 -8.26 -6.26 4.41
N THR A 39 -9.53 -5.97 4.75
CA THR A 39 -9.93 -4.67 5.29
C THR A 39 -9.27 -4.41 6.64
N ALA A 40 -9.32 -5.39 7.55
CA ALA A 40 -8.67 -5.29 8.86
C ALA A 40 -7.15 -5.11 8.74
N ALA A 41 -6.51 -5.85 7.82
CA ALA A 41 -5.07 -5.71 7.57
C ALA A 41 -4.70 -4.36 6.94
N SER A 42 -5.54 -3.80 6.06
CA SER A 42 -5.32 -2.46 5.49
C SER A 42 -5.38 -1.37 6.57
N ILE A 43 -6.43 -1.39 7.39
CA ILE A 43 -6.58 -0.47 8.53
C ILE A 43 -5.42 -0.65 9.51
N GLY A 44 -5.08 -1.90 9.85
CA GLY A 44 -3.97 -2.24 10.72
C GLY A 44 -2.63 -1.73 10.18
N ALA A 45 -2.37 -1.86 8.88
CA ALA A 45 -1.15 -1.36 8.26
C ALA A 45 -1.06 0.19 8.33
N VAL A 46 -2.18 0.90 8.13
CA VAL A 46 -2.22 2.36 8.27
C VAL A 46 -1.97 2.76 9.73
N LEU A 47 -2.66 2.15 10.69
CA LEU A 47 -2.47 2.43 12.12
C LEU A 47 -1.04 2.13 12.57
N LEU A 48 -0.49 1.01 12.13
CA LEU A 48 0.90 0.66 12.42
C LEU A 48 1.87 1.65 11.80
N SER A 49 1.59 2.17 10.59
CA SER A 49 2.44 3.19 9.96
C SER A 49 2.44 4.50 10.76
N LEU A 50 1.29 4.89 11.32
CA LEU A 50 1.17 6.02 12.24
C LEU A 50 1.94 5.78 13.54
N ALA A 51 1.81 4.59 14.12
CA ALA A 51 2.54 4.21 15.32
C ALA A 51 4.06 4.25 15.09
N VAL A 52 4.53 3.72 13.95
CA VAL A 52 5.93 3.81 13.54
C VAL A 52 6.34 5.28 13.46
N LEU A 53 5.59 6.12 12.77
CA LEU A 53 5.92 7.55 12.63
C LEU A 53 5.98 8.27 13.99
N ALA A 54 5.02 8.02 14.88
CA ALA A 54 4.95 8.62 16.20
C ALA A 54 6.11 8.18 17.10
N VAL A 55 6.41 6.88 17.15
CA VAL A 55 7.56 6.33 17.89
C VAL A 55 8.86 6.92 17.36
N GLY A 56 8.97 7.06 16.04
CA GLY A 56 10.14 7.65 15.41
C GLY A 56 10.39 9.08 15.74
N TRP A 57 9.32 9.86 15.67
CA TRP A 57 9.33 11.24 16.09
C TRP A 57 9.77 11.36 17.55
N GLN A 58 9.23 10.51 18.43
CA GLN A 58 9.61 10.50 19.84
C GLN A 58 11.08 10.14 20.04
N ILE A 59 11.61 9.16 19.32
CA ILE A 59 13.03 8.80 19.37
C ILE A 59 13.88 9.98 18.91
N LEU A 60 13.55 10.60 17.76
CA LEU A 60 14.27 11.76 17.23
C LEU A 60 14.22 12.96 18.19
N ALA A 61 13.10 13.18 18.87
CA ALA A 61 12.93 14.27 19.83
C ALA A 61 13.66 14.01 21.15
N SER A 62 13.77 12.75 21.57
CA SER A 62 14.47 12.37 22.82
C SER A 62 15.99 12.41 22.72
N GLN A 63 16.52 12.41 21.51
CA GLN A 63 17.95 12.35 21.25
C GLN A 63 18.40 13.69 20.64
N GLU A 64 19.54 14.23 21.07
CA GLU A 64 20.15 15.44 20.49
C GLU A 64 20.78 15.17 19.10
N TRP A 65 20.07 14.44 18.25
CA TRP A 65 20.50 14.08 16.90
C TRP A 65 20.21 15.16 15.87
N VAL A 66 19.34 16.12 16.22
CA VAL A 66 19.07 17.32 15.44
C VAL A 66 20.01 18.42 15.93
N ARG A 67 21.02 18.73 15.14
CA ARG A 67 21.99 19.79 15.40
C ARG A 67 21.72 20.98 14.48
N PRO A 68 22.15 22.21 14.83
CA PRO A 68 22.01 23.37 13.95
C PRO A 68 22.64 23.17 12.57
N GLU A 69 23.64 22.29 12.50
CA GLU A 69 24.40 21.96 11.29
C GLU A 69 23.73 20.87 10.43
N GLY A 70 22.71 20.18 10.97
CA GLY A 70 21.98 19.10 10.32
C GLY A 70 21.71 17.89 11.23
N LEU A 71 21.27 16.80 10.61
CA LEU A 71 21.08 15.52 11.28
C LEU A 71 22.42 14.81 11.49
N SER A 72 22.65 14.30 12.70
CA SER A 72 23.77 13.38 12.96
C SER A 72 23.65 12.11 12.09
N PRO A 73 24.76 11.40 11.80
CA PRO A 73 24.71 10.15 11.05
C PRO A 73 23.77 9.10 11.64
N GLY A 74 23.69 9.03 12.98
CA GLY A 74 22.74 8.16 13.69
C GLY A 74 21.29 8.58 13.46
N GLY A 75 20.98 9.88 13.57
CA GLY A 75 19.65 10.42 13.26
C GLY A 75 19.24 10.17 11.80
N LEU A 76 20.19 10.26 10.86
CA LEU A 76 19.95 9.97 9.45
C LEU A 76 19.68 8.48 9.20
N ALA A 77 20.39 7.58 9.87
CA ALA A 77 20.12 6.14 9.78
C ALA A 77 18.72 5.80 10.31
N VAL A 78 18.36 6.34 11.48
CA VAL A 78 17.03 6.13 12.07
C VAL A 78 15.95 6.70 11.15
N ILE A 79 16.03 7.96 10.72
CA ILE A 79 15.01 8.55 9.85
C ILE A 79 14.84 7.75 8.55
N THR A 80 15.93 7.24 7.99
CA THR A 80 15.94 6.42 6.78
C THR A 80 15.22 5.09 6.98
N LEU A 81 15.55 4.36 8.05
CA LEU A 81 14.88 3.09 8.37
C LEU A 81 13.39 3.28 8.65
N MET A 82 13.05 4.37 9.31
CA MET A 82 11.67 4.69 9.65
C MET A 82 10.83 5.08 8.44
N GLY A 83 11.37 5.90 7.55
CA GLY A 83 10.71 6.19 6.27
C GLY A 83 10.57 4.93 5.42
N LEU A 84 11.55 4.01 5.44
CA LEU A 84 11.47 2.74 4.73
C LEU A 84 10.31 1.87 5.25
N ALA A 85 10.23 1.72 6.58
CA ALA A 85 9.15 0.99 7.24
C ALA A 85 7.78 1.63 6.97
N PHE A 86 7.69 2.96 7.05
CA PHE A 86 6.48 3.71 6.75
C PHE A 86 6.02 3.49 5.31
N VAL A 87 6.91 3.67 4.32
CA VAL A 87 6.61 3.45 2.90
C VAL A 87 6.20 2.01 2.65
N HIS A 88 6.84 1.03 3.30
CA HIS A 88 6.46 -0.38 3.19
C HIS A 88 5.01 -0.62 3.63
N LEU A 89 4.65 -0.11 4.81
CA LEU A 89 3.31 -0.26 5.38
C LEU A 89 2.24 0.45 4.53
N GLN A 90 2.55 1.65 4.03
CA GLN A 90 1.65 2.41 3.15
C GLN A 90 1.44 1.72 1.80
N MET A 91 2.49 1.15 1.21
CA MET A 91 2.38 0.34 -0.01
C MET A 91 1.54 -0.92 0.24
N LEU A 92 1.71 -1.59 1.38
CA LEU A 92 0.92 -2.76 1.75
C LEU A 92 -0.56 -2.40 1.92
N ALA A 93 -0.86 -1.33 2.66
CA ALA A 93 -2.22 -0.82 2.84
C ALA A 93 -2.87 -0.47 1.49
N THR A 94 -2.13 0.22 0.62
CA THR A 94 -2.60 0.59 -0.73
C THR A 94 -2.89 -0.64 -1.58
N ALA A 95 -1.99 -1.64 -1.58
CA ALA A 95 -2.18 -2.88 -2.32
C ALA A 95 -3.39 -3.68 -1.83
N LEU A 96 -3.61 -3.74 -0.50
CA LEU A 96 -4.77 -4.39 0.10
C LEU A 96 -6.07 -3.67 -0.29
N THR A 97 -6.12 -2.35 -0.18
CA THR A 97 -7.28 -1.54 -0.57
C THR A 97 -7.60 -1.67 -2.05
N LEU A 98 -6.59 -1.59 -2.92
CA LEU A 98 -6.77 -1.77 -4.37
C LEU A 98 -7.26 -3.19 -4.69
N SER A 99 -6.81 -4.20 -3.95
CA SER A 99 -7.31 -5.57 -4.10
C SER A 99 -8.81 -5.68 -3.74
N LEU A 100 -9.31 -4.86 -2.82
CA LEU A 100 -10.73 -4.86 -2.46
C LEU A 100 -11.58 -4.24 -3.58
N VAL A 101 -11.12 -3.14 -4.16
CA VAL A 101 -11.81 -2.44 -5.28
C VAL A 101 -11.91 -3.35 -6.51
N THR A 102 -10.78 -3.93 -6.93
CA THR A 102 -10.73 -4.81 -8.12
C THR A 102 -11.53 -6.10 -7.98
N ASN A 103 -11.66 -6.65 -6.76
CA ASN A 103 -12.53 -7.82 -6.49
C ASN A 103 -14.01 -7.46 -6.30
N ALA A 104 -14.36 -6.18 -6.15
CA ALA A 104 -15.75 -5.74 -6.14
C ALA A 104 -16.30 -5.64 -7.56
N GLU A 105 -15.51 -5.11 -8.49
CA GLU A 105 -15.88 -4.95 -9.91
C GLU A 105 -16.04 -6.29 -10.64
N THR A 106 -15.24 -7.30 -10.28
CA THR A 106 -15.33 -8.66 -10.85
C THR A 106 -16.47 -9.51 -10.27
N GLY A 107 -17.15 -9.03 -9.23
CA GLY A 107 -18.26 -9.71 -8.56
C GLY A 107 -19.64 -9.36 -9.10
N LEU A 108 -19.75 -8.54 -10.16
CA LEU A 108 -21.02 -8.29 -10.82
C LEU A 108 -21.54 -9.60 -11.43
N PRO A 109 -22.76 -10.04 -11.09
CA PRO A 109 -23.31 -11.27 -11.65
C PRO A 109 -23.48 -11.10 -13.16
N ALA A 110 -22.91 -12.03 -13.93
CA ALA A 110 -23.15 -12.23 -15.36
C ALA A 110 -24.61 -12.68 -15.66
N ALA A 111 -25.58 -12.26 -14.84
CA ALA A 111 -26.97 -12.66 -14.90
C ALA A 111 -27.84 -11.70 -15.72
N ALA A 112 -27.29 -10.58 -16.23
CA ALA A 112 -28.05 -9.57 -16.97
C ALA A 112 -27.91 -9.64 -18.50
N SER A 113 -27.15 -10.59 -19.07
CA SER A 113 -27.00 -10.69 -20.55
C SER A 113 -27.80 -11.81 -21.22
N ASN A 114 -28.54 -12.64 -20.47
CA ASN A 114 -29.31 -13.77 -21.03
C ASN A 114 -30.83 -13.54 -21.06
N HIS A 115 -31.31 -12.32 -20.76
CA HIS A 115 -32.75 -12.00 -20.77
C HIS A 115 -33.25 -11.37 -22.08
N GLY A 116 -32.57 -11.66 -23.21
CA GLY A 116 -32.94 -11.13 -24.53
C GLY A 116 -33.07 -12.16 -25.65
N THR A 117 -32.94 -13.46 -25.38
CA THR A 117 -32.83 -14.48 -26.45
C THR A 117 -33.92 -15.56 -26.41
N ILE A 118 -35.01 -15.36 -25.66
CA ILE A 118 -36.13 -16.32 -25.61
C ILE A 118 -37.39 -15.83 -26.35
N GLU A 119 -37.50 -14.54 -26.70
CA GLU A 119 -38.71 -14.03 -27.37
C GLU A 119 -38.75 -14.18 -28.90
N SER A 120 -37.70 -14.69 -29.55
CA SER A 120 -37.68 -14.87 -31.03
C SER A 120 -38.04 -16.30 -31.48
N ARG A 121 -38.77 -17.08 -30.66
CA ARG A 121 -39.15 -18.47 -30.99
C ARG A 121 -40.62 -18.78 -30.69
N LYS A 122 -41.53 -17.86 -30.97
CA LYS A 122 -42.97 -18.17 -30.87
C LYS A 122 -43.91 -17.49 -31.89
N GLU A 123 -43.39 -16.89 -32.96
CA GLU A 123 -44.23 -16.41 -34.07
C GLU A 123 -43.82 -17.12 -35.36
N GLY A 124 -44.44 -18.26 -35.65
CA GLY A 124 -44.14 -19.05 -36.83
C GLY A 124 -44.83 -20.41 -36.78
N GLY A 125 -46.16 -20.41 -36.69
CA GLY A 125 -46.92 -21.65 -36.76
C GLY A 125 -48.38 -21.51 -36.36
N ALA A 126 -49.19 -20.92 -37.24
CA ALA A 126 -50.57 -21.31 -37.51
C ALA A 126 -51.00 -20.69 -38.85
#